data_AF-A0A450UP11-F1
#
_entry.id   AF-A0A450UP11-F1
#
_cell.length_a   1.000
_cell.length_b   1.000
_cell.length_c   1.000
_cell.angle_alpha   90.00
_cell.angle_beta   90.00
_cell.angle_gamma   90.00
#
_symmetry.space_group_name_H-M   'P 1'
#
loop_
_entity.id
_entity.type
_entity.pdbx_description
1 polymer ?
#
loop_
_entity_poly.entity_id
_entity_poly.type
_entity_poly.pdbx_seq_one_letter_code
_entity_poly.pdbx_strand_id
1 'polypeptide(L)'
;MPETGTSVNEGNQPLRGNGEGVAKASPLSTAGAWADEMPERSNVRYGVRCCHTNAPMNIISAMNITPDHLPKSLAGKPPIGLSNFPELIREGYSYVDKSLLIRSVLDSPAQVLLLPRPRRFGKTLNISMLRTFFDRGMPGSAELFRGLDIERAGEEYATHQGRYPVVFLTLKDVKTDNWDDCIGHLRQLISREFKRHEMLLESGFLDTEEQKQFRKIRLCECAGYELERSLSNLLYRVGPGSGRYPHEPGGVG
;
A
#
# COMPACT_ATOMS: atom_id res chain seq x y z
N MET A 1 -36.50 65.68 -27.66
CA MET A 1 -35.83 66.99 -27.49
C MET A 1 -36.27 67.62 -26.18
N PRO A 2 -35.37 68.31 -25.46
CA PRO A 2 -33.92 68.44 -25.70
C PRO A 2 -33.15 67.34 -24.92
N GLU A 3 -32.11 66.66 -25.43
CA GLU A 3 -30.78 67.13 -25.90
C GLU A 3 -29.99 67.79 -24.76
N THR A 4 -28.77 67.36 -24.40
CA THR A 4 -27.49 67.25 -25.15
C THR A 4 -26.48 66.50 -24.24
N GLY A 5 -25.46 65.72 -24.62
CA GLY A 5 -24.80 65.29 -25.87
C GLY A 5 -23.84 64.12 -25.54
N THR A 6 -23.61 63.12 -26.39
CA THR A 6 -22.57 63.03 -27.46
C THR A 6 -21.15 63.35 -26.94
N SER A 7 -20.10 62.50 -27.00
CA SER A 7 -19.51 61.70 -28.09
C SER A 7 -18.45 60.74 -27.49
N VAL A 8 -18.34 59.45 -27.87
CA VAL A 8 -17.36 58.82 -28.82
C VAL A 8 -15.91 59.38 -28.70
N ASN A 9 -14.79 58.65 -28.69
CA ASN A 9 -14.43 57.37 -29.31
C ASN A 9 -13.03 56.85 -28.83
N GLU A 10 -12.78 55.55 -29.05
CA GLU A 10 -11.52 54.85 -29.41
C GLU A 10 -10.14 55.25 -28.83
N GLY A 11 -9.40 54.25 -28.34
CA GLY A 11 -7.98 54.38 -28.02
C GLY A 11 -7.34 53.07 -27.52
N ASN A 12 -7.08 52.14 -28.44
CA ASN A 12 -6.24 50.97 -28.22
C ASN A 12 -4.76 51.40 -28.15
N GLN A 13 -4.04 51.15 -27.04
CA GLN A 13 -2.62 50.74 -27.03
C GLN A 13 -2.07 50.49 -25.60
N PRO A 14 -1.05 49.62 -25.45
CA PRO A 14 -0.65 49.01 -24.18
C PRO A 14 0.40 49.82 -23.40
N LEU A 15 0.35 49.71 -22.08
CA LEU A 15 1.36 50.28 -21.18
C LEU A 15 2.65 49.45 -21.22
N ARG A 16 3.72 50.08 -21.73
CA ARG A 16 5.12 49.73 -21.48
C ARG A 16 5.49 50.09 -20.04
N GLY A 17 6.11 49.16 -19.32
CA GLY A 17 6.83 49.41 -18.07
C GLY A 17 7.91 48.37 -17.89
N ASN A 18 9.16 48.81 -18.01
CA ASN A 18 10.39 48.02 -18.02
C ASN A 18 10.72 47.46 -16.63
N GLY A 19 11.23 46.22 -16.61
CA GLY A 19 11.85 45.59 -15.44
C GLY A 19 12.73 44.44 -15.92
N GLU A 20 14.01 44.75 -16.12
CA GLU A 20 15.05 43.85 -16.62
C GLU A 20 15.40 42.75 -15.60
N GLY A 21 15.51 41.52 -16.09
CA GLY A 21 15.90 40.34 -15.32
C GLY A 21 16.29 39.19 -16.26
N VAL A 22 17.40 39.39 -16.98
CA VAL A 22 17.93 38.43 -17.97
C VAL A 22 18.68 37.30 -17.25
N ALA A 23 18.07 36.12 -17.19
CA ALA A 23 18.80 34.88 -16.93
C ALA A 23 19.26 34.28 -18.27
N LYS A 24 20.59 34.23 -18.46
CA LYS A 24 21.27 33.71 -19.64
C LYS A 24 21.07 32.20 -19.78
N ALA A 25 20.58 31.77 -20.93
CA ALA A 25 20.70 30.39 -21.41
C ALA A 25 22.01 30.25 -22.21
N SER A 26 22.82 29.25 -21.86
CA SER A 26 24.00 28.84 -22.63
C SER A 26 23.62 27.67 -23.54
N PRO A 27 23.84 27.74 -24.87
CA PRO A 27 23.83 26.59 -25.76
C PRO A 27 25.26 26.16 -26.12
N LEU A 28 25.43 24.86 -26.40
CA LEU A 28 26.51 24.14 -27.11
C LEU A 28 26.66 22.75 -26.41
N SER A 29 26.84 21.62 -27.07
CA SER A 29 27.16 21.32 -28.47
C SER A 29 27.07 19.80 -28.71
N THR A 30 26.67 19.44 -29.94
CA THR A 30 27.21 18.34 -30.76
C THR A 30 26.95 16.87 -30.35
N ALA A 31 26.08 16.25 -31.17
CA ALA A 31 26.11 14.82 -31.46
C ALA A 31 27.40 14.45 -32.21
N GLY A 32 28.09 13.40 -31.77
CA GLY A 32 29.30 12.90 -32.43
C GLY A 32 29.81 11.58 -31.83
N ALA A 33 29.48 10.49 -32.51
CA ALA A 33 30.28 9.28 -32.77
C ALA A 33 31.32 8.81 -31.73
N TRP A 34 31.02 7.73 -31.00
CA TRP A 34 32.02 6.79 -30.46
C TRP A 34 31.45 5.36 -30.54
N ALA A 35 31.40 4.83 -31.76
CA ALA A 35 31.46 3.41 -32.03
C ALA A 35 32.84 3.18 -32.63
N ASP A 36 33.83 2.92 -31.78
CA ASP A 36 35.09 2.23 -32.10
C ASP A 36 35.98 2.28 -30.86
N GLU A 37 36.16 1.11 -30.23
CA GLU A 37 37.38 0.64 -29.55
C GLU A 37 37.02 -0.62 -28.74
N MET A 38 37.04 -1.76 -29.43
CA MET A 38 37.10 -3.09 -28.82
C MET A 38 38.57 -3.53 -28.80
N PRO A 39 39.24 -3.64 -27.64
CA PRO A 39 40.51 -4.36 -27.58
C PRO A 39 40.27 -5.86 -27.48
N GLU A 40 41.06 -6.60 -28.27
CA GLU A 40 41.06 -8.05 -28.36
C GLU A 40 41.35 -8.76 -27.03
N ARG A 41 40.88 -10.01 -27.02
CA ARG A 41 40.88 -10.99 -25.94
C ARG A 41 42.27 -11.19 -25.31
N SER A 42 42.33 -11.10 -23.98
CA SER A 42 43.24 -11.91 -23.17
C SER A 42 42.42 -12.89 -22.31
N ASN A 43 42.78 -14.17 -22.39
CA ASN A 43 42.15 -15.27 -21.67
C ASN A 43 42.39 -15.13 -20.15
N VAL A 44 41.45 -14.52 -19.44
CA VAL A 44 41.35 -14.64 -17.99
C VAL A 44 40.13 -15.48 -17.67
N ARG A 45 40.37 -16.70 -17.18
CA ARG A 45 39.33 -17.57 -16.61
C ARG A 45 38.74 -16.87 -15.38
N TYR A 46 37.68 -16.09 -15.56
CA TYR A 46 36.77 -15.80 -14.45
C TYR A 46 36.01 -17.09 -14.14
N GLY A 47 36.58 -17.90 -13.25
CA GLY A 47 35.84 -18.95 -12.59
C GLY A 47 34.63 -18.32 -11.92
N VAL A 48 33.45 -18.60 -12.45
CA VAL A 48 32.18 -18.39 -11.74
C VAL A 48 32.26 -19.27 -10.51
N ARG A 49 32.71 -18.67 -9.40
CA ARG A 49 32.59 -19.28 -8.10
C ARG A 49 31.12 -19.15 -7.73
N CYS A 50 30.31 -20.10 -8.19
CA CYS A 50 28.96 -20.29 -7.67
C CYS A 50 29.12 -20.56 -6.18
N CYS A 51 28.87 -19.54 -5.37
CA CYS A 51 28.69 -19.68 -3.94
C CYS A 51 27.47 -20.57 -3.74
N HIS A 52 27.69 -21.89 -3.73
CA HIS A 52 26.77 -22.84 -3.15
C HIS A 52 26.85 -22.67 -1.63
N THR A 53 26.32 -21.55 -1.13
CA THR A 53 25.93 -21.48 0.27
C THR A 53 24.54 -22.08 0.33
N ASN A 54 24.47 -23.31 0.83
CA ASN A 54 23.27 -23.94 1.34
C ASN A 54 22.59 -22.98 2.33
N ALA A 55 21.73 -22.10 1.85
CA ALA A 55 20.63 -21.61 2.66
C ALA A 55 19.63 -22.78 2.73
N PRO A 56 19.30 -23.31 3.91
CA PRO A 56 18.23 -24.28 4.01
C PRO A 56 16.96 -23.60 3.49
N MET A 57 16.46 -24.03 2.33
CA MET A 57 15.11 -23.67 1.92
C MET A 57 14.18 -24.32 2.95
N ASN A 58 13.73 -23.54 3.94
CA ASN A 58 12.65 -23.90 4.84
C ASN A 58 11.34 -23.97 4.02
N ILE A 59 11.19 -25.02 3.21
CA ILE A 59 9.88 -25.50 2.81
C ILE A 59 9.33 -26.19 4.05
N ILE A 60 8.63 -25.42 4.87
CA ILE A 60 7.96 -25.95 6.04
C ILE A 60 6.76 -26.71 5.51
N SER A 61 6.83 -28.05 5.54
CA SER A 61 5.62 -28.86 5.50
C SER A 61 4.84 -28.51 6.77
N ALA A 62 3.62 -28.00 6.60
CA ALA A 62 2.74 -27.47 7.64
C ALA A 62 3.09 -27.97 9.05
N MET A 63 3.76 -27.13 9.86
CA MET A 63 3.99 -27.41 11.26
C MET A 63 2.99 -26.66 12.13
N ASN A 64 2.29 -27.45 12.95
CA ASN A 64 1.78 -27.14 14.29
C ASN A 64 0.85 -25.93 14.47
N ILE A 65 -0.27 -25.94 13.75
CA ILE A 65 -1.53 -25.52 14.36
C ILE A 65 -2.03 -26.74 15.15
N THR A 66 -2.57 -26.52 16.35
CA THR A 66 -3.12 -27.59 17.21
C THR A 66 -3.94 -28.62 16.41
N PRO A 67 -3.87 -29.93 16.72
CA PRO A 67 -4.43 -31.00 15.88
C PRO A 67 -5.94 -30.92 15.60
N ASP A 68 -6.67 -30.04 16.28
CA ASP A 68 -8.13 -30.08 16.38
C ASP A 68 -8.89 -29.32 15.28
N HIS A 69 -8.21 -28.57 14.39
CA HIS A 69 -8.89 -27.71 13.41
C HIS A 69 -8.48 -27.84 11.93
N LEU A 70 -7.73 -28.85 11.52
CA LEU A 70 -7.37 -28.99 10.10
C LEU A 70 -8.50 -29.65 9.27
N PRO A 71 -9.06 -29.01 8.23
CA PRO A 71 -9.73 -29.75 7.18
C PRO A 71 -8.67 -30.59 6.45
N LYS A 72 -8.70 -31.91 6.66
CA LYS A 72 -7.72 -32.92 6.20
C LYS A 72 -7.44 -32.99 4.67
N SER A 73 -7.97 -32.09 3.83
CA SER A 73 -8.00 -32.28 2.37
C SER A 73 -6.91 -31.56 1.56
N LEU A 74 -6.24 -30.53 2.09
CA LEU A 74 -5.33 -29.65 1.31
C LEU A 74 -3.89 -29.55 1.85
N ALA A 75 -3.61 -30.21 2.97
CA ALA A 75 -2.29 -30.22 3.62
C ALA A 75 -1.15 -30.53 2.64
N GLY A 76 -0.15 -29.66 2.57
CA GLY A 76 1.05 -29.86 1.75
C GLY A 76 0.85 -29.73 0.23
N LYS A 77 -0.30 -29.22 -0.22
CA LYS A 77 -0.51 -28.88 -1.63
C LYS A 77 0.08 -27.50 -1.95
N PRO A 78 0.56 -27.27 -3.18
CA PRO A 78 0.98 -25.92 -3.59
C PRO A 78 -0.24 -24.97 -3.63
N PRO A 79 -0.12 -23.74 -3.11
CA PRO A 79 -1.18 -22.74 -3.08
C PRO A 79 -1.35 -22.07 -4.46
N ILE A 80 -1.85 -22.83 -5.45
CA ILE A 80 -2.01 -22.34 -6.82
C ILE A 80 -3.18 -21.34 -6.86
N GLY A 81 -2.88 -20.08 -7.19
CA GLY A 81 -3.89 -19.02 -7.32
C GLY A 81 -4.33 -18.39 -6.00
N LEU A 82 -3.91 -18.95 -4.86
CA LEU A 82 -4.19 -18.40 -3.54
C LEU A 82 -3.24 -17.24 -3.23
N SER A 83 -3.81 -16.12 -2.78
CA SER A 83 -3.06 -14.90 -2.44
C SER A 83 -3.41 -14.30 -1.08
N ASN A 84 -4.19 -15.03 -0.29
CA ASN A 84 -4.60 -14.68 1.06
C ASN A 84 -3.72 -15.44 2.05
N PHE A 85 -2.87 -14.72 2.79
CA PHE A 85 -1.92 -15.33 3.72
C PHE A 85 -2.62 -16.06 4.89
N PRO A 86 -3.61 -15.47 5.59
CA PRO A 86 -4.35 -16.17 6.62
C PRO A 86 -4.99 -17.49 6.15
N GLU A 87 -5.62 -17.49 4.98
CA GLU A 87 -6.24 -18.68 4.38
C GLU A 87 -5.20 -19.75 4.06
N LEU A 88 -4.06 -19.35 3.49
CA LEU A 88 -2.95 -20.24 3.16
C LEU A 88 -2.44 -21.01 4.38
N ILE A 89 -2.22 -20.31 5.50
CA ILE A 89 -1.72 -20.91 6.74
C ILE A 89 -2.79 -21.80 7.39
N ARG A 90 -4.04 -21.33 7.49
CA ARG A 90 -5.12 -22.08 8.15
C ARG A 90 -5.51 -23.35 7.40
N GLU A 91 -5.47 -23.33 6.07
CA GLU A 91 -5.77 -24.51 5.24
C GLU A 91 -4.58 -25.47 5.08
N GLY A 92 -3.40 -25.12 5.63
CA GLY A 92 -2.24 -26.00 5.67
C GLY A 92 -1.54 -26.21 4.33
N TYR A 93 -1.64 -25.25 3.39
CA TYR A 93 -0.90 -25.32 2.12
C TYR A 93 0.61 -25.26 2.35
N SER A 94 1.39 -25.77 1.39
CA SER A 94 2.84 -25.57 1.38
C SER A 94 3.18 -24.08 1.30
N TYR A 95 3.89 -23.59 2.30
CA TYR A 95 4.34 -22.21 2.39
C TYR A 95 5.87 -22.15 2.38
N VAL A 96 6.43 -21.28 1.52
CA VAL A 96 7.84 -20.89 1.62
C VAL A 96 7.89 -19.69 2.53
N ASP A 97 8.51 -19.85 3.70
CA ASP A 97 8.55 -18.79 4.69
C ASP A 97 9.31 -17.56 4.18
N LYS A 98 8.60 -16.43 4.12
CA LYS A 98 9.14 -15.12 3.76
C LYS A 98 8.81 -14.08 4.84
N SER A 99 8.48 -14.52 6.04
CA SER A 99 8.04 -13.68 7.14
C SER A 99 9.11 -12.68 7.58
N LEU A 100 10.40 -12.95 7.35
CA LEU A 100 11.48 -11.97 7.55
C LEU A 100 11.39 -10.73 6.65
N LEU A 101 10.52 -10.72 5.63
CA LEU A 101 10.16 -9.49 4.93
C LEU A 101 9.58 -8.43 5.90
N ILE A 102 8.84 -8.85 6.92
CA ILE A 102 8.30 -7.94 7.95
C ILE A 102 9.43 -7.20 8.64
N ARG A 103 10.46 -7.92 9.07
CA ARG A 103 11.69 -7.35 9.63
C ARG A 103 12.34 -6.37 8.66
N SER A 104 12.51 -6.77 7.38
CA SER A 104 13.07 -5.87 6.36
C SER A 104 12.26 -4.60 6.15
N VAL A 105 10.94 -4.64 6.31
CA VAL A 105 10.08 -3.45 6.26
C VAL A 105 10.29 -2.57 7.49
N LEU A 106 10.35 -3.16 8.69
CA LEU A 106 10.53 -2.41 9.94
C LEU A 106 11.93 -1.78 10.06
N ASP A 107 12.97 -2.46 9.61
CA ASP A 107 14.35 -1.96 9.61
C ASP A 107 14.60 -0.92 8.51
N SER A 108 13.67 -0.74 7.57
CA SER A 108 13.85 0.18 6.45
C SER A 108 13.63 1.64 6.86
N PRO A 109 14.55 2.57 6.52
CA PRO A 109 14.32 4.00 6.72
C PRO A 109 13.36 4.61 5.68
N ALA A 110 12.89 3.84 4.70
CA ALA A 110 12.08 4.33 3.61
C ALA A 110 10.63 4.62 4.05
N GLN A 111 10.14 5.82 3.73
CA GLN A 111 8.72 6.17 3.94
C GLN A 111 7.78 5.42 2.98
N VAL A 112 8.28 5.04 1.81
CA VAL A 112 7.54 4.31 0.78
C VAL A 112 8.38 3.13 0.29
N LEU A 113 7.83 1.93 0.45
CA LEU A 113 8.44 0.70 -0.04
C LEU A 113 7.77 0.25 -1.35
N LEU A 114 8.51 0.33 -2.46
CA LEU A 114 8.07 -0.22 -3.73
C LEU A 114 8.51 -1.68 -3.84
N LEU A 115 7.56 -2.60 -3.89
CA LEU A 115 7.83 -4.00 -4.21
C LEU A 115 7.69 -4.20 -5.74
N PRO A 116 8.80 -4.22 -6.52
CA PRO A 116 8.73 -4.29 -7.98
C PRO A 116 8.00 -5.57 -8.41
N ARG A 117 7.48 -5.69 -9.64
CA ARG A 117 6.59 -6.80 -10.07
C ARG A 117 7.27 -7.97 -10.82
N PRO A 118 8.35 -8.63 -10.34
CA PRO A 118 8.70 -9.96 -10.82
C PRO A 118 7.51 -10.93 -10.77
N ARG A 119 7.21 -11.56 -11.91
CA ARG A 119 6.09 -12.49 -12.08
C ARG A 119 6.27 -13.68 -11.13
N ARG A 120 5.18 -14.14 -10.52
CA ARG A 120 5.13 -15.33 -9.62
C ARG A 120 5.97 -15.27 -8.34
N PHE A 121 6.48 -14.10 -7.96
CA PHE A 121 7.25 -13.96 -6.72
C PHE A 121 6.39 -14.02 -5.43
N GLY A 122 5.06 -14.02 -5.55
CA GLY A 122 4.15 -14.06 -4.40
C GLY A 122 3.87 -12.68 -3.78
N LYS A 123 3.90 -11.60 -4.56
CA LYS A 123 3.78 -10.23 -4.02
C LYS A 123 2.45 -9.96 -3.34
N THR A 124 1.35 -10.36 -3.96
CA THR A 124 0.02 -10.22 -3.33
C THR A 124 -0.05 -10.98 -2.02
N LEU A 125 0.50 -12.20 -1.98
CA LEU A 125 0.59 -12.98 -0.76
C LEU A 125 1.45 -12.30 0.31
N ASN A 126 2.62 -11.77 -0.06
CA ASN A 126 3.49 -11.04 0.84
C ASN A 126 2.84 -9.75 1.38
N ILE A 127 2.12 -8.99 0.55
CA ILE A 127 1.40 -7.80 1.02
C ILE A 127 0.24 -8.22 1.93
N SER A 128 -0.45 -9.33 1.63
CA SER A 128 -1.44 -9.91 2.53
C SER A 128 -0.82 -10.28 3.87
N MET A 129 0.37 -10.89 3.88
CA MET A 129 1.11 -11.22 5.10
C MET A 129 1.49 -9.97 5.90
N LEU A 130 2.01 -8.92 5.25
CA LEU A 130 2.30 -7.64 5.92
C LEU A 130 1.05 -7.04 6.55
N ARG A 131 -0.08 -7.04 5.82
CA ARG A 131 -1.37 -6.59 6.36
C ARG A 131 -1.74 -7.43 7.58
N THR A 132 -1.67 -8.76 7.50
CA THR A 132 -1.99 -9.68 8.60
C THR A 132 -1.11 -9.45 9.81
N PHE A 133 0.16 -9.11 9.62
CA PHE A 133 1.07 -8.84 10.73
C PHE A 133 0.75 -7.52 11.44
N PHE A 134 0.50 -6.44 10.70
CA PHE A 134 0.36 -5.10 11.30
C PHE A 134 -1.07 -4.73 11.70
N ASP A 135 -2.10 -5.25 11.01
CA ASP A 135 -3.48 -4.78 11.15
C ASP A 135 -4.10 -5.22 12.48
N ARG A 136 -4.37 -4.24 13.34
CA ARG A 136 -5.08 -4.44 14.61
C ARG A 136 -6.53 -4.92 14.43
N GLY A 137 -7.12 -4.71 13.26
CA GLY A 137 -8.47 -5.16 12.91
C GLY A 137 -8.55 -6.65 12.58
N MET A 138 -7.49 -7.44 12.81
CA MET A 138 -7.45 -8.88 12.60
C MET A 138 -7.11 -9.62 13.91
N PRO A 139 -8.10 -9.83 14.81
CA PRO A 139 -7.90 -10.63 16.01
C PRO A 139 -7.50 -12.06 15.65
N GLY A 140 -6.64 -12.68 16.48
CA GLY A 140 -6.10 -14.02 16.22
C GLY A 140 -5.05 -14.07 15.10
N SER A 141 -4.59 -12.93 14.58
CA SER A 141 -3.51 -12.88 13.59
C SER A 141 -2.17 -13.38 14.14
N ALA A 142 -1.93 -13.24 15.45
CA ALA A 142 -0.69 -13.70 16.09
C ALA A 142 -0.42 -15.19 15.88
N GLU A 143 -1.47 -16.01 15.93
CA GLU A 143 -1.38 -17.46 15.75
C GLU A 143 -0.90 -17.85 14.35
N LEU A 144 -1.14 -17.01 13.33
CA LEU A 144 -0.75 -17.26 11.94
C LEU A 144 0.77 -17.16 11.71
N PHE A 145 1.51 -16.62 12.68
CA PHE A 145 2.96 -16.46 12.60
C PHE A 145 3.72 -17.43 13.50
N ARG A 146 3.03 -18.28 14.26
CA ARG A 146 3.68 -19.30 15.09
C ARG A 146 4.51 -20.24 14.24
N GLY A 147 5.75 -20.48 14.67
CA GLY A 147 6.71 -21.33 13.99
C GLY A 147 7.37 -20.70 12.76
N LEU A 148 6.99 -19.49 12.35
CA LEU A 148 7.64 -18.75 11.26
C LEU A 148 8.88 -18.00 11.75
N ASP A 149 9.80 -17.70 10.84
CA ASP A 149 11.08 -17.06 11.15
C ASP A 149 10.90 -15.68 11.83
N ILE A 150 9.82 -14.94 11.52
CA ILE A 150 9.53 -13.66 12.19
C ILE A 150 9.23 -13.80 13.68
N GLU A 151 8.65 -14.91 14.14
CA GLU A 151 8.40 -15.15 15.57
C GLU A 151 9.73 -15.22 16.35
N ARG A 152 10.78 -15.70 15.69
CA ARG A 152 12.12 -15.86 16.26
C ARG A 152 13.01 -14.62 16.04
N ALA A 153 12.52 -13.59 15.36
CA ALA A 153 13.32 -12.45 14.97
C ALA A 153 13.64 -11.48 16.13
N GLY A 154 12.86 -11.51 17.21
CA GLY A 154 13.07 -10.71 18.41
C GLY A 154 11.81 -9.98 18.90
N GLU A 155 11.81 -9.59 20.17
CA GLU A 155 10.69 -8.88 20.81
C GLU A 155 10.44 -7.52 20.17
N GLU A 156 11.49 -6.82 19.73
CA GLU A 156 11.38 -5.54 19.04
C GLU A 156 10.40 -5.60 17.86
N TYR A 157 10.43 -6.69 17.08
CA TYR A 157 9.51 -6.91 15.96
C TYR A 157 8.13 -7.37 16.42
N ALA A 158 8.05 -8.22 17.45
CA ALA A 158 6.79 -8.72 17.97
C ALA A 158 5.87 -7.60 18.50
N THR A 159 6.44 -6.52 19.07
CA THR A 159 5.65 -5.38 19.56
C THR A 159 4.84 -4.65 18.48
N HIS A 160 5.19 -4.82 17.21
CA HIS A 160 4.48 -4.23 16.07
C HIS A 160 3.28 -5.06 15.61
N GLN A 161 3.16 -6.31 16.06
CA GLN A 161 2.14 -7.24 15.62
C GLN A 161 0.74 -6.78 16.09
N GLY A 162 -0.21 -6.71 15.16
CA GLY A 162 -1.60 -6.33 15.45
C GLY A 162 -1.77 -4.94 16.06
N ARG A 163 -0.82 -4.02 15.88
CA ARG A 163 -0.80 -2.73 16.56
C ARG A 163 -1.37 -1.57 15.74
N TYR A 164 -1.37 -1.67 14.42
CA TYR A 164 -1.58 -0.53 13.54
C TYR A 164 -2.94 -0.56 12.85
N PRO A 165 -3.57 0.61 12.63
CA PRO A 165 -4.65 0.70 11.66
C PRO A 165 -4.06 0.56 10.24
N VAL A 166 -4.45 -0.49 9.53
CA VAL A 166 -3.94 -0.74 8.17
C VAL A 166 -5.08 -0.58 7.18
N VAL A 167 -4.96 0.34 6.24
CA VAL A 167 -5.83 0.42 5.05
C VAL A 167 -5.23 -0.45 3.95
N PHE A 168 -6.01 -1.41 3.45
CA PHE A 168 -5.58 -2.30 2.38
C PHE A 168 -6.54 -2.19 1.19
N LEU A 169 -6.03 -1.64 0.08
CA LEU A 169 -6.79 -1.49 -1.16
C LEU A 169 -6.17 -2.34 -2.27
N THR A 170 -7.01 -3.12 -2.93
CA THR A 170 -6.63 -3.85 -4.15
C THR A 170 -7.27 -3.20 -5.37
N LEU A 171 -6.44 -2.77 -6.32
CA LEU A 171 -6.88 -2.22 -7.60
C LEU A 171 -7.00 -3.29 -8.69
N LYS A 172 -6.82 -4.58 -8.36
CA LYS A 172 -6.80 -5.70 -9.32
C LYS A 172 -8.05 -5.77 -10.20
N ASP A 173 -9.19 -5.42 -9.62
CA ASP A 173 -10.51 -5.56 -10.24
C ASP A 173 -11.02 -4.24 -10.84
N VAL A 174 -10.21 -3.17 -10.77
CA VAL A 174 -10.50 -1.90 -11.46
C VAL A 174 -9.97 -2.02 -12.88
N LYS A 175 -10.84 -2.43 -13.80
CA LYS A 175 -10.53 -2.59 -15.23
C LYS A 175 -11.58 -1.85 -16.04
N THR A 176 -11.28 -0.61 -16.38
CA THR A 176 -12.20 0.28 -17.09
C THR A 176 -11.48 1.03 -18.18
N ASP A 177 -12.23 1.37 -19.23
CA ASP A 177 -11.69 2.07 -20.41
C ASP A 177 -12.05 3.57 -20.40
N ASN A 178 -12.82 4.03 -19.41
CA ASN A 178 -13.16 5.43 -19.22
C ASN A 178 -12.93 5.88 -17.76
N TRP A 179 -12.83 7.20 -17.60
CA TRP A 179 -12.54 7.84 -16.32
C TRP A 179 -13.70 7.75 -15.34
N ASP A 180 -14.94 7.88 -15.79
CA ASP A 180 -16.13 7.90 -14.94
C ASP A 180 -16.37 6.56 -14.23
N ASP A 181 -16.19 5.46 -14.95
CA ASP A 181 -16.26 4.12 -14.37
C ASP A 181 -15.06 3.86 -13.45
N CYS A 182 -13.86 4.32 -13.83
CA CYS A 182 -12.66 4.20 -12.98
C CYS A 182 -12.89 4.85 -11.61
N ILE A 183 -13.33 6.12 -11.59
CA ILE A 183 -13.63 6.82 -10.36
C ILE A 183 -14.82 6.19 -9.62
N GLY A 184 -15.79 5.63 -10.34
CA GLY A 184 -16.88 4.82 -9.78
C GLY A 184 -16.38 3.60 -8.99
N HIS A 185 -15.46 2.82 -9.56
CA HIS A 185 -14.86 1.70 -8.86
C HIS A 185 -13.96 2.11 -7.69
N LEU A 186 -13.20 3.21 -7.82
CA LEU A 186 -12.43 3.76 -6.71
C LEU A 186 -13.34 4.18 -5.56
N ARG A 187 -14.50 4.81 -5.83
CA ARG A 187 -15.52 5.10 -4.81
C ARG A 187 -15.98 3.83 -4.11
N GLN A 188 -16.26 2.76 -4.85
CA GLN A 188 -16.68 1.50 -4.25
C GLN A 188 -15.60 0.87 -3.37
N LEU A 189 -14.33 0.95 -3.78
CA LEU A 189 -13.20 0.45 -2.98
C LEU A 189 -13.05 1.23 -1.68
N ILE A 190 -13.09 2.57 -1.74
CA ILE A 190 -12.99 3.44 -0.57
C ILE A 190 -14.23 3.26 0.33
N SER A 191 -15.43 3.21 -0.24
CA SER A 191 -16.67 2.92 0.48
C SER A 191 -16.58 1.62 1.29
N ARG A 192 -16.01 0.56 0.71
CA ARG A 192 -15.82 -0.72 1.41
C ARG A 192 -14.90 -0.58 2.62
N GLU A 193 -13.84 0.21 2.49
CA GLU A 193 -12.95 0.50 3.62
C GLU A 193 -13.67 1.31 4.71
N PHE A 194 -14.48 2.31 4.33
CA PHE A 194 -15.31 3.05 5.29
C PHE A 194 -16.33 2.14 6.00
N LYS A 195 -16.97 1.21 5.29
CA LYS A 195 -17.89 0.23 5.88
C LYS A 195 -17.21 -0.64 6.94
N ARG A 196 -15.93 -1.00 6.75
CA ARG A 196 -15.14 -1.75 7.75
C ARG A 196 -15.04 -1.02 9.10
N HIS A 197 -15.18 0.32 9.09
CA HIS A 197 -15.07 1.17 10.26
C HIS A 197 -16.41 1.81 10.64
N GLU A 198 -17.54 1.18 10.30
CA GLU A 198 -18.89 1.72 10.57
C GLU A 198 -19.13 2.02 12.06
N MET A 199 -18.48 1.26 12.96
CA MET A 199 -18.51 1.50 14.41
C MET A 199 -18.12 2.93 14.82
N LEU A 200 -17.33 3.65 14.00
CA LEU A 200 -16.98 5.06 14.25
C LEU A 200 -18.18 6.00 14.26
N LEU A 201 -19.27 5.64 13.57
CA LEU A 201 -20.51 6.42 13.59
C LEU A 201 -21.22 6.34 14.94
N GLU A 202 -21.07 5.24 15.66
CA GLU A 202 -21.71 4.96 16.94
C GLU A 202 -20.81 5.31 18.13
N SER A 203 -19.51 5.43 17.89
CA SER A 203 -18.50 5.61 18.93
C SER A 203 -18.50 6.99 19.59
N GLY A 204 -19.30 7.95 19.08
CA GLY A 204 -19.34 9.33 19.57
C GLY A 204 -18.07 10.15 19.29
N PHE A 205 -17.17 9.65 18.44
CA PHE A 205 -15.88 10.29 18.15
C PHE A 205 -15.86 11.18 16.92
N LEU A 206 -16.94 11.12 16.14
CA LEU A 206 -17.16 11.95 14.97
C LEU A 206 -18.16 13.05 15.31
N ASP A 207 -17.83 14.29 14.99
CA ASP A 207 -18.79 15.39 15.06
C ASP A 207 -19.89 15.25 14.00
N THR A 208 -20.88 16.14 14.04
CA THR A 208 -22.04 16.11 13.14
C THR A 208 -21.65 16.17 11.66
N GLU A 209 -20.66 16.96 11.29
CA GLU A 209 -20.23 17.11 9.89
C GLU A 209 -19.37 15.92 9.44
N GLU A 210 -18.50 15.44 10.32
CA GLU A 210 -17.71 14.23 10.10
C GLU A 210 -18.59 13.00 9.90
N GLN A 211 -19.66 12.85 10.70
CA GLN A 211 -20.63 11.77 10.52
C GLN A 211 -21.36 11.88 9.18
N LYS A 212 -21.76 13.09 8.76
CA LYS A 212 -22.40 13.31 7.45
C LYS A 212 -21.45 12.91 6.32
N GLN A 213 -20.21 13.39 6.38
CA GLN A 213 -19.20 13.07 5.36
C GLN A 213 -18.90 11.56 5.32
N PHE A 214 -18.75 10.93 6.48
CA PHE A 214 -18.54 9.48 6.58
C PHE A 214 -19.68 8.71 5.93
N ARG A 215 -20.94 9.05 6.23
CA ARG A 215 -22.12 8.41 5.62
C ARG A 215 -22.14 8.60 4.11
N LYS A 216 -21.83 9.80 3.61
CA LYS A 216 -21.78 10.12 2.18
C LYS A 216 -20.76 9.26 1.42
N ILE A 217 -19.55 9.12 1.97
CA ILE A 217 -18.49 8.27 1.37
C ILE A 217 -18.88 6.79 1.45
N ARG A 218 -19.38 6.34 2.62
CA ARG A 218 -19.83 4.96 2.85
C ARG A 218 -20.93 4.56 1.86
N LEU A 219 -21.84 5.47 1.50
CA LEU A 219 -22.94 5.25 0.56
C LEU A 219 -22.56 5.48 -0.91
N CYS A 220 -21.31 5.85 -1.22
CA CYS A 220 -20.85 6.23 -2.56
C CYS A 220 -21.52 7.50 -3.15
N GLU A 221 -22.05 8.38 -2.31
CA GLU A 221 -22.77 9.60 -2.70
C GLU A 221 -21.87 10.85 -2.76
N CYS A 222 -20.59 10.69 -2.43
CA CYS A 222 -19.63 11.79 -2.40
C CYS A 222 -19.10 12.18 -3.78
N ALA A 223 -18.83 13.47 -3.95
CA ALA A 223 -18.14 13.99 -5.11
C ALA A 223 -16.68 13.50 -5.15
N GLY A 224 -16.07 13.48 -6.33
CA GLY A 224 -14.71 12.95 -6.51
C GLY A 224 -13.66 13.64 -5.64
N TYR A 225 -13.72 14.96 -5.51
CA TYR A 225 -12.77 15.75 -4.70
C TYR A 225 -12.84 15.42 -3.20
N GLU A 226 -13.98 14.92 -2.71
CA GLU A 226 -14.14 14.53 -1.29
C GLU A 226 -13.36 13.24 -0.95
N LEU A 227 -12.93 12.48 -1.97
CA LEU A 227 -12.16 11.26 -1.77
C LEU A 227 -10.68 11.52 -1.47
N GLU A 228 -10.10 12.64 -1.91
CA GLU A 228 -8.65 12.88 -1.93
C GLU A 228 -7.97 12.68 -0.58
N ARG A 229 -8.63 13.11 0.51
CA ARG A 229 -8.11 12.97 1.90
C ARG A 229 -8.93 12.02 2.76
N SER A 230 -9.91 11.34 2.16
CA SER A 230 -10.87 10.51 2.89
C SER A 230 -10.20 9.41 3.72
N LEU A 231 -9.24 8.68 3.13
CA LEU A 231 -8.52 7.60 3.81
C LEU A 231 -7.58 8.12 4.89
N SER A 232 -6.92 9.26 4.67
CA SER A 232 -6.09 9.90 5.69
C SER A 232 -6.91 10.35 6.89
N ASN A 233 -8.07 10.97 6.64
CA ASN A 233 -9.00 11.38 7.69
C ASN A 233 -9.52 10.18 8.46
N LEU A 234 -9.87 9.09 7.76
CA LEU A 234 -10.27 7.83 8.37
C LEU A 234 -9.16 7.28 9.28
N LEU A 235 -7.93 7.15 8.77
CA LEU A 235 -6.79 6.65 9.53
C LEU A 235 -6.47 7.51 10.76
N TYR A 236 -6.60 8.83 10.66
CA TYR A 236 -6.43 9.73 11.81
C TYR A 236 -7.41 9.39 12.95
N ARG A 237 -8.66 9.04 12.63
CA ARG A 237 -9.67 8.66 13.64
C ARG A 237 -9.43 7.28 14.22
N VAL A 238 -8.94 6.36 13.39
CA VAL A 238 -8.61 4.98 13.80
C VAL A 238 -7.22 4.90 14.47
N GLY A 239 -6.39 5.95 14.45
CA GLY A 239 -5.01 5.96 14.97
C GLY A 239 -4.85 5.75 16.48
N PRO A 240 -3.69 5.26 16.97
CA PRO A 240 -3.43 5.01 18.39
C PRO A 240 -3.38 6.26 19.28
N GLY A 241 -3.24 7.47 18.70
CA GLY A 241 -3.33 8.73 19.45
C GLY A 241 -4.76 9.16 19.79
N SER A 242 -5.77 8.40 19.34
CA SER A 242 -7.16 8.79 19.54
C SER A 242 -7.70 8.32 20.90
N GLY A 243 -7.22 7.20 21.46
CA GLY A 243 -7.84 6.55 22.64
C GLY A 243 -9.25 6.00 22.35
N ARG A 244 -9.60 5.86 21.06
CA ARG A 244 -10.97 5.89 20.54
C ARG A 244 -11.33 4.70 19.64
N TYR A 245 -10.82 3.53 19.98
CA TYR A 245 -11.43 2.27 19.59
C TYR A 245 -11.63 1.47 20.88
N PRO A 246 -12.80 0.90 21.14
CA PRO A 246 -12.99 0.07 22.32
C PRO A 246 -11.94 -1.05 22.28
N HIS A 247 -11.06 -1.08 23.26
CA HIS A 247 -10.35 -2.30 23.60
C HIS A 247 -11.43 -3.30 24.00
N GLU A 248 -11.54 -4.44 23.30
CA GLU A 248 -12.29 -5.54 23.89
C GLU A 248 -11.64 -5.89 25.24
N PRO A 249 -12.43 -6.05 26.32
CA PRO A 249 -11.90 -6.50 27.59
C PRO A 249 -11.58 -7.98 27.45
N GLY A 250 -10.37 -8.31 27.02
CA GLY A 250 -10.02 -9.70 26.73
C GLY A 250 -8.60 -9.88 26.20
N GLY A 251 -7.61 -9.49 26.99
CA GLY A 251 -6.21 -9.82 26.75
C GLY A 251 -5.52 -10.01 28.09
N VAL A 252 -5.63 -11.21 28.63
CA VAL A 252 -4.81 -11.64 29.78
C VAL A 252 -3.36 -11.68 29.31
N GLY A 253 -2.50 -10.98 30.04
CA GLY A 253 -1.06 -10.94 29.92
C GLY A 253 -0.49 -10.03 30.98
#